data_AF-A0AAU3ZYL1-F1
#
_entry.id   AF-A0AAU3ZYL1-F1
#
_cell.length_a   1.000
_cell.length_b   1.000
_cell.length_c   1.000
_cell.angle_alpha   90.00
_cell.angle_beta   90.00
_cell.angle_gamma   90.00
#
_symmetry.space_group_name_H-M   'P 1'
#
loop_
_entity.id
_entity.type
_entity.pdbx_description
1 polymer ?
#
loop_
_entity_poly.entity_id
_entity_poly.type
_entity_poly.pdbx_seq_one_letter_code
_entity_poly.pdbx_strand_id
1 'polypeptide(L)'
;MSTEQHDADADTYGRELARISHHQSEATAARFTVFQALAAVGIGHEQADDIVSKLEAGAVAGAHTWISESSAPNGSEERFEDGWDTGVRDVASYLLRIADTTAHAQRGRAASSAKLLAHLRQPASPAPEEVPVQEPAPATAVDAKEVLAAAERFPWALAAPGERHWPDGEFLDVALSTVRTEERDGYIERLEAFVEQHRARLEELLRAYGPGSRPASHGRYALVGQPETLVILERMETKPFALRSHWEKKLEDALLDDLEFAWGPRIRHSR
;
A
#
# COMPACT_ATOMS: atom_id res chain seq x y z
N MET A 1 -5.45 14.21 37.93
CA MET A 1 -6.62 13.68 37.18
C MET A 1 -6.49 13.79 35.66
N SER A 2 -5.38 14.30 35.08
CA SER A 2 -5.29 14.53 33.63
C SER A 2 -4.39 13.57 32.84
N THR A 3 -3.53 12.80 33.52
CA THR A 3 -2.56 11.89 32.90
C THR A 3 -3.10 10.46 32.75
N GLU A 4 -3.83 9.96 33.76
CA GLU A 4 -4.39 8.60 33.74
C GLU A 4 -5.50 8.41 32.69
N GLN A 5 -6.19 9.49 32.31
CA GLN A 5 -7.28 9.45 31.33
C GLN A 5 -6.75 9.43 29.88
N HIS A 6 -5.59 10.05 29.62
CA HIS A 6 -4.90 9.97 28.33
C HIS A 6 -4.31 8.59 28.06
N ASP A 7 -3.76 7.93 29.09
CA ASP A 7 -3.20 6.58 28.96
C ASP A 7 -4.30 5.52 28.73
N ALA A 8 -5.48 5.70 29.34
CA ALA A 8 -6.63 4.81 29.15
C ALA A 8 -7.28 4.93 27.76
N ASP A 9 -7.36 6.15 27.21
CA ASP A 9 -7.88 6.40 25.87
C ASP A 9 -6.91 5.90 24.79
N ALA A 10 -5.59 6.05 25.00
CA ALA A 10 -4.56 5.52 24.10
C ALA A 10 -4.58 3.98 24.03
N ASP A 11 -4.76 3.31 25.17
CA ASP A 11 -4.88 1.85 25.26
C ASP A 11 -6.18 1.32 24.62
N THR A 12 -7.28 2.08 24.71
CA THR A 12 -8.54 1.72 24.06
C THR A 12 -8.45 1.83 22.54
N TYR A 13 -7.90 2.94 22.04
CA TYR A 13 -7.67 3.13 20.61
C TYR A 13 -6.67 2.10 20.04
N GLY A 14 -5.62 1.76 20.80
CA GLY A 14 -4.68 0.70 20.43
C GLY A 14 -5.35 -0.67 20.25
N ARG A 15 -6.28 -1.04 21.14
CA ARG A 15 -7.08 -2.28 21.00
C ARG A 15 -7.99 -2.26 19.78
N GLU A 16 -8.59 -1.13 19.47
CA GLU A 16 -9.42 -0.98 18.27
C GLU A 16 -8.59 -1.18 17.00
N LEU A 17 -7.41 -0.58 16.93
CA LEU A 17 -6.49 -0.76 15.81
C LEU A 17 -6.05 -2.22 15.65
N ALA A 18 -5.74 -2.90 16.75
CA ALA A 18 -5.38 -4.32 16.72
C ALA A 18 -6.52 -5.19 16.16
N ARG A 19 -7.77 -4.90 16.53
CA ARG A 19 -8.96 -5.58 15.99
C ARG A 19 -9.15 -5.31 14.50
N ILE A 20 -8.97 -4.06 14.08
CA ILE A 20 -9.04 -3.68 12.66
C ILE A 20 -7.98 -4.42 11.85
N SER A 21 -6.74 -4.43 12.33
CA SER A 21 -5.62 -5.13 11.68
C SER A 21 -5.88 -6.64 11.56
N HIS A 22 -6.42 -7.25 12.62
CA HIS A 22 -6.80 -8.66 12.59
C HIS A 22 -7.86 -8.94 11.51
N HIS A 23 -8.94 -8.15 11.46
CA HIS A 23 -9.97 -8.31 10.43
C HIS A 23 -9.46 -8.04 9.01
N GLN A 24 -8.51 -7.13 8.84
CA GLN A 24 -7.85 -6.91 7.54
C GLN A 24 -7.05 -8.14 7.10
N SER A 25 -6.29 -8.74 8.01
CA SER A 25 -5.54 -9.98 7.73
C SER A 25 -6.48 -11.13 7.35
N GLU A 26 -7.56 -11.32 8.10
CA GLU A 26 -8.58 -12.34 7.79
C GLU A 26 -9.26 -12.08 6.44
N ALA A 27 -9.58 -10.82 6.13
CA ALA A 27 -10.19 -10.45 4.86
C ALA A 27 -9.26 -10.72 3.67
N THR A 28 -7.96 -10.43 3.79
CA THR A 28 -6.96 -10.73 2.76
C THR A 28 -6.82 -12.24 2.53
N ALA A 29 -6.73 -13.03 3.61
CA ALA A 29 -6.67 -14.49 3.52
C ALA A 29 -7.94 -15.06 2.87
N ALA A 30 -9.12 -14.59 3.28
CA ALA A 30 -10.40 -15.00 2.71
C ALA A 30 -10.51 -14.64 1.22
N ARG A 31 -10.07 -13.44 0.83
CA ARG A 31 -10.03 -12.99 -0.56
C ARG A 31 -9.20 -13.96 -1.40
N PHE A 32 -8.03 -14.34 -0.93
CA PHE A 32 -7.18 -15.33 -1.60
C PHE A 32 -7.87 -16.69 -1.77
N THR A 33 -8.51 -17.20 -0.72
CA THR A 33 -9.30 -18.44 -0.78
C THR A 33 -10.42 -18.35 -1.81
N VAL A 34 -11.13 -17.23 -1.89
CA VAL A 34 -12.19 -16.99 -2.89
C VAL A 34 -11.62 -17.03 -4.31
N PHE A 35 -10.50 -16.36 -4.58
CA PHE A 35 -9.86 -16.41 -5.89
C PHE A 35 -9.44 -17.82 -6.28
N GLN A 36 -8.90 -18.62 -5.35
CA GLN A 36 -8.57 -20.01 -5.61
C GLN A 36 -9.79 -20.86 -5.94
N ALA A 37 -10.89 -20.68 -5.21
CA ALA A 37 -12.13 -21.40 -5.44
C ALA A 37 -12.74 -21.05 -6.81
N LEU A 38 -12.77 -19.76 -7.16
CA LEU A 38 -13.26 -19.28 -8.45
C LEU A 38 -12.40 -19.81 -9.61
N ALA A 39 -11.07 -19.81 -9.46
CA ALA A 39 -10.17 -20.39 -10.45
C ALA A 39 -10.37 -21.90 -10.63
N ALA A 40 -10.62 -22.64 -9.53
CA ALA A 40 -10.85 -24.09 -9.58
C ALA A 40 -12.10 -24.49 -10.37
N VAL A 41 -13.10 -23.60 -10.46
CA VAL A 41 -14.30 -23.79 -11.29
C VAL A 41 -14.20 -23.14 -12.67
N GLY A 42 -13.01 -22.65 -13.04
CA GLY A 42 -12.73 -22.10 -14.38
C GLY A 42 -13.13 -20.63 -14.58
N ILE A 43 -13.43 -19.88 -13.51
CA ILE A 43 -13.71 -18.45 -13.62
C ILE A 43 -12.39 -17.71 -13.85
N GLY A 44 -12.33 -16.97 -14.97
CA GLY A 44 -11.17 -16.16 -15.34
C GLY A 44 -10.92 -15.02 -14.36
N HIS A 45 -9.66 -14.60 -14.24
CA HIS A 45 -9.24 -13.64 -13.23
C HIS A 45 -9.94 -12.28 -13.29
N GLU A 46 -10.30 -11.79 -14.48
CA GLU A 46 -11.02 -10.51 -14.64
C GLU A 46 -12.45 -10.61 -14.12
N GLN A 47 -13.10 -11.76 -14.35
CA GLN A 47 -14.44 -12.01 -13.86
C GLN A 47 -14.45 -12.26 -12.35
N ALA A 48 -13.44 -12.95 -11.81
CA ALA A 48 -13.26 -13.10 -10.38
C ALA A 48 -13.01 -11.75 -9.67
N ASP A 49 -12.18 -10.88 -10.27
CA ASP A 49 -11.90 -9.54 -9.77
C ASP A 49 -13.15 -8.64 -9.77
N ASP A 50 -13.96 -8.69 -10.82
CA ASP A 50 -15.24 -7.97 -10.89
C ASP A 50 -16.24 -8.46 -9.82
N ILE A 51 -16.34 -9.77 -9.59
CA ILE A 51 -17.20 -10.36 -8.55
C ILE A 51 -16.75 -9.91 -7.16
N VAL A 52 -15.46 -10.04 -6.84
CA VAL A 52 -14.92 -9.68 -5.53
C VAL A 52 -15.03 -8.18 -5.28
N SER A 53 -14.73 -7.35 -6.29
CA SER A 53 -14.84 -5.89 -6.17
C SER A 53 -16.28 -5.43 -5.91
N LYS A 54 -17.28 -6.06 -6.56
CA LYS A 54 -18.70 -5.79 -6.29
C LYS A 54 -19.13 -6.24 -4.89
N LEU A 55 -18.62 -7.39 -4.43
CA LEU A 55 -18.90 -7.89 -3.09
C LEU A 55 -18.36 -6.93 -2.02
N GLU A 56 -17.11 -6.48 -2.16
CA GLU A 56 -16.47 -5.54 -1.24
C GLU A 56 -17.16 -4.17 -1.25
N ALA A 57 -17.48 -3.65 -2.42
CA ALA A 57 -18.26 -2.42 -2.54
C ALA A 57 -19.64 -2.54 -1.87
N GLY A 58 -20.31 -3.69 -2.02
CA GLY A 58 -21.57 -3.99 -1.35
C GLY A 58 -21.45 -4.05 0.17
N ALA A 59 -20.36 -4.61 0.70
CA ALA A 59 -20.10 -4.63 2.14
C ALA A 59 -19.92 -3.21 2.70
N VAL A 60 -19.18 -2.35 2.00
CA VAL A 60 -19.01 -0.94 2.38
C VAL A 60 -20.33 -0.17 2.29
N ALA A 61 -21.13 -0.40 1.25
CA ALA A 61 -22.47 0.18 1.14
C ALA A 61 -23.41 -0.29 2.27
N GLY A 62 -23.27 -1.54 2.73
CA GLY A 62 -23.94 -2.02 3.93
C GLY A 62 -23.54 -1.23 5.18
N ALA A 63 -22.24 -1.03 5.39
CA ALA A 63 -21.73 -0.22 6.51
C ALA A 63 -22.22 1.23 6.46
N HIS A 64 -22.33 1.82 5.27
CA HIS A 64 -22.96 3.13 5.07
C HIS A 64 -24.38 3.16 5.65
N THR A 65 -25.22 2.15 5.36
CA THR A 65 -26.59 2.09 5.87
C THR A 65 -26.62 2.05 7.39
N TRP A 66 -25.80 1.21 8.02
CA TRP A 66 -25.71 1.13 9.49
C TRP A 66 -25.36 2.46 10.14
N ILE A 67 -24.43 3.21 9.55
CA ILE A 67 -24.05 4.54 10.08
C ILE A 67 -25.15 5.56 9.81
N SER A 68 -25.75 5.55 8.62
CA SER A 68 -26.82 6.49 8.25
C SER A 68 -28.09 6.33 9.10
N GLU A 69 -28.33 5.14 9.63
CA GLU A 69 -29.43 4.84 10.55
C GLU A 69 -29.10 5.14 12.01
N SER A 70 -27.85 5.52 12.32
CA SER A 70 -27.46 5.89 13.68
C SER A 70 -28.13 7.21 14.09
N SER A 71 -28.59 7.26 15.33
CA SER A 71 -29.24 8.44 15.91
C SER A 71 -28.43 8.97 17.08
N ALA A 72 -28.56 10.27 17.35
CA ALA A 72 -27.95 10.87 18.52
C ALA A 72 -28.42 10.18 19.81
N PRO A 73 -27.60 10.12 20.87
CA PRO A 73 -28.01 9.57 22.15
C PRO A 73 -29.27 10.26 22.67
N ASN A 74 -30.20 9.48 23.21
CA ASN A 74 -31.46 10.00 23.74
C ASN A 74 -31.25 11.09 24.80
N GLY A 75 -31.97 12.20 24.67
CA GLY A 75 -31.90 13.32 25.60
C GLY A 75 -30.72 14.27 25.34
N SER A 76 -30.11 14.19 24.16
CA SER A 76 -29.10 15.17 23.72
C SER A 76 -29.73 16.55 23.52
N GLU A 77 -28.90 17.59 23.67
CA GLU A 77 -29.32 18.95 23.32
C GLU A 77 -29.40 19.11 21.80
N GLU A 78 -30.31 19.94 21.31
CA GLU A 78 -30.57 20.17 19.87
C GLU A 78 -29.28 20.47 19.07
N ARG A 79 -28.37 21.28 19.62
CA ARG A 79 -27.07 21.57 18.97
C ARG A 79 -26.15 20.36 18.87
N PHE A 80 -26.22 19.44 19.83
CA PHE A 80 -25.46 18.19 19.78
C PHE A 80 -26.06 17.26 18.74
N GLU A 81 -27.39 17.17 18.65
CA GLU A 81 -28.10 16.39 17.62
C GLU A 81 -27.74 16.87 16.21
N ASP A 82 -27.77 18.19 15.97
CA ASP A 82 -27.35 18.79 14.69
C ASP A 82 -25.89 18.42 14.32
N GLY A 83 -24.99 18.47 15.30
CA GLY A 83 -23.59 18.13 15.13
C GLY A 83 -23.38 16.62 14.87
N TRP A 84 -24.12 15.78 15.58
CA TRP A 84 -24.12 14.33 15.39
C TRP A 84 -24.59 13.96 13.98
N ASP A 85 -25.74 14.49 13.55
CA ASP A 85 -26.32 14.22 12.23
C ASP A 85 -25.41 14.71 11.10
N THR A 86 -24.73 15.84 11.30
CA THR A 86 -23.72 16.34 10.37
C THR A 86 -22.54 15.38 10.28
N GLY A 87 -22.00 14.93 11.41
CA GLY A 87 -20.89 13.96 11.45
C GLY A 87 -21.25 12.61 10.83
N VAL A 88 -22.44 12.08 11.14
CA VAL A 88 -22.98 10.85 10.54
C VAL A 88 -23.08 10.98 9.03
N ARG A 89 -23.60 12.11 8.54
CA ARG A 89 -23.72 12.37 7.10
C ARG A 89 -22.36 12.45 6.40
N ASP A 90 -21.36 13.05 7.04
CA ASP A 90 -20.00 13.12 6.50
C ASP A 90 -19.34 11.73 6.42
N VAL A 91 -19.45 10.94 7.48
CA VAL A 91 -18.90 9.57 7.51
C VAL A 91 -19.63 8.65 6.54
N ALA A 92 -20.96 8.72 6.47
CA ALA A 92 -21.75 7.99 5.49
C ALA A 92 -21.32 8.36 4.05
N SER A 93 -21.26 9.65 3.73
CA SER A 93 -20.80 10.12 2.41
C SER A 93 -19.38 9.63 2.08
N TYR A 94 -18.50 9.55 3.08
CA TYR A 94 -17.16 8.99 2.93
C TYR A 94 -17.19 7.49 2.58
N LEU A 95 -17.99 6.69 3.29
CA LEU A 95 -18.15 5.27 3.00
C LEU A 95 -18.75 5.01 1.61
N LEU A 96 -19.75 5.81 1.18
CA LEU A 96 -20.31 5.69 -0.16
C LEU A 96 -19.24 5.90 -1.24
N ARG A 97 -18.38 6.91 -1.06
CA ARG A 97 -17.25 7.17 -1.96
C ARG A 97 -16.24 6.02 -1.96
N ILE A 98 -15.99 5.38 -0.82
CA ILE A 98 -15.15 4.18 -0.76
C ILE A 98 -15.80 3.04 -1.55
N ALA A 99 -17.10 2.80 -1.40
CA ALA A 99 -17.82 1.77 -2.14
C ALA A 99 -17.72 1.99 -3.67
N ASP A 100 -17.98 3.22 -4.14
CA ASP A 100 -17.85 3.59 -5.55
C ASP A 100 -16.42 3.37 -6.07
N THR A 101 -15.43 3.78 -5.28
CA THR A 101 -14.02 3.60 -5.62
C THR A 101 -13.65 2.12 -5.69
N THR A 102 -14.12 1.30 -4.74
CA THR A 102 -13.86 -0.14 -4.73
C THR A 102 -14.52 -0.84 -5.93
N ALA A 103 -15.74 -0.45 -6.30
CA ALA A 103 -16.44 -1.01 -7.46
C ALA A 103 -15.79 -0.65 -8.82
N HIS A 104 -15.08 0.48 -8.89
CA HIS A 104 -14.58 1.03 -10.15
C HIS A 104 -13.05 1.03 -10.30
N ALA A 105 -12.29 1.24 -9.23
CA ALA A 105 -10.84 1.44 -9.25
C ALA A 105 -10.01 0.19 -8.92
N GLN A 106 -10.63 -0.87 -8.40
CA GLN A 106 -9.97 -2.16 -8.16
C GLN A 106 -9.88 -3.04 -9.42
N ARG A 107 -10.67 -2.73 -10.47
CA ARG A 107 -10.69 -3.43 -11.75
C ARG A 107 -9.27 -3.49 -12.35
N GLY A 108 -8.63 -4.65 -12.28
CA GLY A 108 -7.28 -4.92 -12.83
C GLY A 108 -6.18 -5.21 -11.80
N ARG A 109 -6.40 -4.97 -10.50
CA ARG A 109 -5.40 -5.35 -9.47
C ARG A 109 -5.41 -6.86 -9.19
N ALA A 110 -6.58 -7.49 -9.04
CA ALA A 110 -6.60 -8.93 -8.81
C ALA A 110 -6.40 -9.78 -10.07
N ALA A 111 -6.68 -9.23 -11.27
CA ALA A 111 -6.23 -9.82 -12.54
C ALA A 111 -4.72 -10.06 -12.57
N SER A 112 -3.98 -9.17 -11.90
CA SER A 112 -2.54 -9.21 -11.85
C SER A 112 -2.01 -10.11 -10.72
N SER A 113 -2.68 -10.16 -9.57
CA SER A 113 -2.40 -11.17 -8.52
C SER A 113 -2.73 -12.60 -8.99
N ALA A 114 -3.79 -12.78 -9.78
CA ALA A 114 -4.13 -14.06 -10.38
C ALA A 114 -3.17 -14.46 -11.53
N LYS A 115 -2.69 -13.50 -12.32
CA LYS A 115 -1.57 -13.72 -13.28
C LYS A 115 -0.31 -14.16 -12.56
N LEU A 116 0.01 -13.54 -11.41
CA LEU A 116 1.14 -13.91 -10.58
C LEU A 116 1.00 -15.35 -10.04
N LEU A 117 -0.19 -15.73 -9.56
CA LEU A 117 -0.48 -17.10 -9.10
C LEU A 117 -0.46 -18.15 -10.22
N ALA A 118 -0.91 -17.79 -11.43
CA ALA A 118 -0.80 -18.65 -12.61
C ALA A 118 0.67 -18.87 -13.02
N HIS A 119 1.52 -17.84 -12.90
CA HIS A 119 2.96 -17.95 -13.11
C HIS A 119 3.64 -18.83 -12.06
N LEU A 120 3.23 -18.72 -10.80
CA LEU A 120 3.81 -19.50 -9.69
C LEU A 120 3.36 -20.98 -9.69
N ARG A 121 2.26 -21.33 -10.36
CA ARG A 121 1.73 -22.70 -10.47
C ARG A 121 2.16 -23.45 -11.74
N GLN A 122 2.87 -22.83 -12.68
CA GLN A 122 3.43 -23.56 -13.83
C GLN A 122 4.55 -24.50 -13.37
N PRO A 123 4.44 -25.83 -13.57
CA PRO A 123 5.60 -26.69 -13.43
C PRO A 123 6.61 -26.34 -14.52
N ALA A 124 7.90 -26.35 -14.19
CA ALA A 124 8.97 -26.15 -15.14
C ALA A 124 8.81 -27.11 -16.32
N SER A 125 8.67 -26.57 -17.53
CA SER A 125 8.81 -27.35 -18.77
C SER A 125 10.16 -28.07 -18.77
N PRO A 126 10.25 -29.29 -19.35
CA PRO A 126 11.48 -30.07 -19.30
C PRO A 126 12.62 -29.32 -20.00
N ALA A 127 13.78 -29.34 -19.34
CA ALA A 127 14.99 -28.63 -19.75
C ALA A 127 15.40 -29.00 -21.19
N PRO A 128 15.82 -28.02 -22.02
CA PRO A 128 16.64 -28.31 -23.18
C PRO A 128 17.96 -28.92 -22.71
N GLU A 129 18.44 -29.95 -23.42
CA GLU A 129 19.74 -30.58 -23.21
C GLU A 129 20.85 -29.54 -23.00
N GLU A 130 21.61 -29.72 -21.92
CA GLU A 130 22.77 -28.91 -21.55
C GLU A 130 23.85 -28.99 -22.63
N VAL A 131 23.86 -27.98 -23.50
CA VAL A 131 25.07 -27.59 -24.22
C VAL A 131 25.97 -26.87 -23.20
N PRO A 132 27.29 -27.08 -23.15
CA PRO A 132 28.13 -26.51 -22.09
C PRO A 132 28.12 -24.99 -22.17
N VAL A 133 27.37 -24.34 -21.26
CA VAL A 133 27.35 -22.90 -21.13
C VAL A 133 28.57 -22.50 -20.30
N GLN A 134 29.49 -21.84 -21.00
CA GLN A 134 30.59 -21.08 -20.42
C GLN A 134 30.03 -20.16 -19.32
N GLU A 135 30.58 -20.28 -18.11
CA GLU A 135 30.22 -19.48 -16.94
C GLU A 135 30.17 -17.99 -17.31
N PRO A 136 29.00 -17.33 -17.31
CA PRO A 136 28.94 -15.92 -17.61
C PRO A 136 29.49 -15.15 -16.42
N ALA A 137 30.40 -14.22 -16.68
CA ALA A 137 30.95 -13.29 -15.70
C ALA A 137 29.83 -12.58 -14.90
N PRO A 138 30.06 -12.23 -13.62
CA PRO A 138 29.04 -11.62 -12.77
C PRO A 138 28.56 -10.30 -13.38
N ALA A 139 27.31 -10.30 -13.87
CA ALA A 139 26.63 -9.08 -14.31
C ALA A 139 26.52 -8.14 -13.10
N THR A 140 27.13 -6.96 -13.20
CA THR A 140 27.16 -5.91 -12.19
C THR A 140 25.76 -5.70 -11.60
N ALA A 141 25.61 -5.93 -10.29
CA ALA A 141 24.40 -5.57 -9.57
C ALA A 141 24.30 -4.05 -9.47
N VAL A 142 23.09 -3.50 -9.37
CA VAL A 142 22.91 -2.07 -9.05
C VAL A 142 23.51 -1.84 -7.65
N ASP A 143 24.42 -0.87 -7.53
CA ASP A 143 25.03 -0.56 -6.25
C ASP A 143 24.03 0.17 -5.35
N ALA A 144 23.55 -0.53 -4.31
CA ALA A 144 22.61 -0.01 -3.34
C ALA A 144 23.09 1.28 -2.66
N LYS A 145 24.40 1.41 -2.43
CA LYS A 145 24.99 2.61 -1.82
C LYS A 145 24.91 3.81 -2.75
N GLU A 146 25.16 3.61 -4.05
CA GLU A 146 25.04 4.67 -5.04
C GLU A 146 23.59 5.11 -5.24
N VAL A 147 22.64 4.16 -5.19
CA VAL A 147 21.20 4.46 -5.26
C VAL A 147 20.75 5.28 -4.05
N LEU A 148 21.16 4.91 -2.83
CA LEU A 148 20.87 5.72 -1.63
C LEU A 148 21.49 7.11 -1.74
N ALA A 149 22.75 7.20 -2.16
CA ALA A 149 23.42 8.48 -2.34
C ALA A 149 22.72 9.36 -3.38
N ALA A 150 22.10 8.77 -4.41
CA ALA A 150 21.28 9.49 -5.38
C ALA A 150 19.95 9.96 -4.77
N ALA A 151 19.26 9.10 -4.02
CA ALA A 151 18.03 9.45 -3.29
C ALA A 151 18.26 10.62 -2.31
N GLU A 152 19.40 10.63 -1.60
CA GLU A 152 19.79 11.67 -0.64
C GLU A 152 20.06 13.04 -1.27
N ARG A 153 20.23 13.14 -2.61
CA ARG A 153 20.36 14.43 -3.31
C ARG A 153 19.06 15.25 -3.29
N PHE A 154 17.95 14.65 -2.88
CA PHE A 154 16.62 15.26 -2.85
C PHE A 154 16.11 15.46 -1.42
N PRO A 155 16.73 16.32 -0.60
CA PRO A 155 16.38 16.47 0.82
C PRO A 155 14.94 16.98 1.02
N TRP A 156 14.33 17.59 0.01
CA TRP A 156 12.93 18.04 0.05
C TRP A 156 11.92 16.87 -0.02
N ALA A 157 12.36 15.67 -0.41
CA ALA A 157 11.55 14.46 -0.46
C ALA A 157 11.74 13.55 0.77
N LEU A 158 12.69 13.90 1.65
CA LEU A 158 13.15 13.06 2.75
C LEU A 158 12.84 13.67 4.12
N ALA A 159 12.65 12.78 5.09
CA ALA A 159 12.60 13.14 6.51
C ALA A 159 13.97 13.60 7.00
N ALA A 160 14.00 14.27 8.15
CA ALA A 160 15.25 14.74 8.72
C ALA A 160 16.18 13.54 9.04
N PRO A 161 17.53 13.66 8.93
CA PRO A 161 18.45 12.54 9.12
C PRO A 161 18.33 11.78 10.45
N GLY A 162 17.80 12.40 11.51
CA GLY A 162 17.56 11.78 12.82
C GLY A 162 16.23 11.02 12.95
N GLU A 163 15.38 11.09 11.94
CA GLU A 163 14.08 10.39 11.86
C GLU A 163 14.18 9.14 10.97
N ARG A 164 15.41 8.69 10.67
CA ARG A 164 15.63 7.46 9.91
C ARG A 164 15.39 6.24 10.77
N HIS A 165 14.57 5.34 10.26
CA HIS A 165 14.25 4.09 10.92
C HIS A 165 14.82 2.97 10.04
N TRP A 166 15.52 2.00 10.64
CA TRP A 166 16.20 0.84 10.01
C TRP A 166 17.50 1.12 9.24
N PRO A 167 18.68 0.74 9.77
CA PRO A 167 19.97 0.91 9.10
C PRO A 167 20.34 -0.25 8.14
N ASP A 168 19.60 -1.36 8.15
CA ASP A 168 20.05 -2.62 7.54
C ASP A 168 19.72 -2.74 6.04
N GLY A 169 19.05 -1.75 5.44
CA GLY A 169 18.85 -1.67 3.99
C GLY A 169 17.91 -2.72 3.37
N GLU A 170 17.26 -3.56 4.18
CA GLU A 170 16.44 -4.70 3.71
C GLU A 170 15.31 -4.27 2.73
N PHE A 171 14.70 -3.11 2.98
CA PHE A 171 13.67 -2.53 2.10
C PHE A 171 14.21 -2.18 0.71
N LEU A 172 15.42 -1.62 0.67
CA LEU A 172 16.10 -1.28 -0.57
C LEU A 172 16.48 -2.53 -1.34
N ASP A 173 17.01 -3.55 -0.66
CA ASP A 173 17.38 -4.81 -1.28
C ASP A 173 16.18 -5.51 -1.93
N VAL A 174 15.03 -5.50 -1.27
CA VAL A 174 13.77 -5.99 -1.84
C VAL A 174 13.39 -5.20 -3.08
N ALA A 175 13.39 -3.86 -3.01
CA ALA A 175 13.03 -3.03 -4.15
C ALA A 175 13.99 -3.21 -5.34
N LEU A 176 15.31 -3.22 -5.09
CA LEU A 176 16.34 -3.39 -6.10
C LEU A 176 16.35 -4.81 -6.71
N SER A 177 15.92 -5.83 -5.96
CA SER A 177 15.79 -7.20 -6.51
C SER A 177 14.76 -7.30 -7.64
N THR A 178 13.94 -6.27 -7.84
CA THR A 178 12.97 -6.18 -8.95
C THR A 178 13.51 -5.42 -10.17
N VAL A 179 14.72 -4.85 -10.08
CA VAL A 179 15.41 -4.20 -11.21
C VAL A 179 16.00 -5.28 -12.11
N ARG A 180 15.55 -5.30 -13.36
CA ARG A 180 16.04 -6.28 -14.35
C ARG A 180 17.44 -5.94 -14.84
N THR A 181 18.16 -6.90 -15.39
CA THR A 181 19.54 -6.71 -15.87
C THR A 181 19.64 -5.58 -16.90
N GLU A 182 18.66 -5.49 -17.81
CA GLU A 182 18.55 -4.44 -18.82
C GLU A 182 18.23 -3.05 -18.25
N GLU A 183 17.74 -2.99 -17.02
CA GLU A 183 17.44 -1.75 -16.30
C GLU A 183 18.61 -1.32 -15.41
N ARG A 184 19.63 -2.13 -15.18
CA ARG A 184 20.70 -1.75 -14.24
C ARG A 184 21.49 -0.55 -14.75
N ASP A 185 21.76 -0.55 -16.04
CA ASP A 185 22.37 0.59 -16.72
C ASP A 185 21.38 1.76 -16.76
N GLY A 186 21.83 2.91 -16.25
CA GLY A 186 21.02 4.12 -16.20
C GLY A 186 19.93 4.13 -15.13
N TYR A 187 19.98 3.22 -14.13
CA TYR A 187 18.92 3.17 -13.11
C TYR A 187 18.86 4.45 -12.27
N ILE A 188 20.01 4.99 -11.88
CA ILE A 188 20.12 6.20 -11.06
C ILE A 188 19.48 7.39 -11.80
N GLU A 189 19.78 7.57 -13.06
CA GLU A 189 19.24 8.66 -13.88
C GLU A 189 17.72 8.55 -14.02
N ARG A 190 17.19 7.33 -14.11
CA ARG A 190 15.73 7.10 -14.12
C ARG A 190 15.09 7.38 -12.77
N LEU A 191 15.75 7.03 -11.67
CA LEU A 191 15.29 7.37 -10.33
C LEU A 191 15.26 8.89 -10.13
N GLU A 192 16.32 9.59 -10.52
CA GLU A 192 16.38 11.06 -10.45
C GLU A 192 15.28 11.71 -11.29
N ALA A 193 15.06 11.23 -12.53
CA ALA A 193 13.97 11.70 -13.38
C ALA A 193 12.59 11.44 -12.77
N PHE A 194 12.38 10.27 -12.15
CA PHE A 194 11.14 9.93 -11.46
C PHE A 194 10.86 10.88 -10.29
N VAL A 195 11.88 11.17 -9.48
CA VAL A 195 11.77 12.05 -8.31
C VAL A 195 11.41 13.48 -8.73
N GLU A 196 12.09 14.02 -9.74
CA GLU A 196 11.79 15.35 -10.27
C GLU A 196 10.40 15.43 -10.89
N GLN A 197 10.00 14.41 -11.67
CA GLN A 197 8.65 14.33 -12.26
C GLN A 197 7.56 14.34 -11.18
N HIS A 198 7.83 13.75 -10.02
CA HIS A 198 6.85 13.59 -8.93
C HIS A 198 7.04 14.56 -7.76
N ARG A 199 7.83 15.61 -7.91
CA ARG A 199 8.18 16.54 -6.83
C ARG A 199 7.01 16.97 -5.96
N ALA A 200 5.98 17.58 -6.55
CA ALA A 200 4.81 18.06 -5.81
C ALA A 200 4.03 16.94 -5.10
N ARG A 201 4.10 15.70 -5.61
CA ARG A 201 3.43 14.55 -4.99
C ARG A 201 4.21 14.04 -3.80
N LEU A 202 5.53 13.99 -3.90
CA LEU A 202 6.46 13.60 -2.84
C LEU A 202 6.48 14.60 -1.68
N GLU A 203 6.51 15.92 -1.96
CA GLU A 203 6.40 16.96 -0.93
C GLU A 203 5.07 16.83 -0.16
N GLU A 204 3.98 16.56 -0.86
CA GLU A 204 2.68 16.32 -0.26
C GLU A 204 2.61 15.01 0.54
N LEU A 205 3.24 13.94 0.03
CA LEU A 205 3.34 12.65 0.72
C LEU A 205 4.07 12.83 2.07
N LEU A 206 5.22 13.51 2.05
CA LEU A 206 5.99 13.81 3.26
C LEU A 206 5.19 14.70 4.21
N ARG A 207 4.49 15.72 3.71
CA ARG A 207 3.67 16.61 4.53
C ARG A 207 2.48 15.89 5.20
N ALA A 208 1.81 15.00 4.47
CA ALA A 208 0.59 14.35 4.94
C ALA A 208 0.84 13.09 5.79
N TYR A 209 1.92 12.36 5.50
CA TYR A 209 2.20 11.03 6.07
C TYR A 209 3.62 10.88 6.62
N GLY A 210 4.49 11.88 6.48
CA GLY A 210 5.85 11.84 7.02
C GLY A 210 5.89 12.00 8.54
N PRO A 211 7.10 11.94 9.13
CA PRO A 211 7.28 12.09 10.57
C PRO A 211 6.64 13.36 11.13
N GLY A 212 6.03 13.24 12.32
CA GLY A 212 5.29 14.32 12.96
C GLY A 212 3.88 14.56 12.41
N SER A 213 3.49 13.90 11.31
CA SER A 213 2.10 13.91 10.86
C SER A 213 1.20 13.08 11.78
N ARG A 214 -0.09 13.43 11.83
CA ARG A 214 -1.09 12.67 12.61
C ARG A 214 -1.16 11.19 12.19
N PRO A 215 -1.12 10.82 10.90
CA PRO A 215 -1.11 9.42 10.49
C PRO A 215 0.17 8.67 10.87
N ALA A 216 1.33 9.35 10.96
CA ALA A 216 2.62 8.74 11.30
C ALA A 216 2.81 8.45 12.80
N SER A 217 1.80 8.77 13.62
CA SER A 217 1.84 8.46 15.05
C SER A 217 1.87 6.95 15.28
N HIS A 218 2.67 6.49 16.25
CA HIS A 218 2.84 5.06 16.60
C HIS A 218 3.54 4.19 15.54
N GLY A 219 4.37 4.77 14.67
CA GLY A 219 5.23 4.01 13.74
C GLY A 219 4.53 3.55 12.45
N ARG A 220 3.28 3.96 12.24
CA ARG A 220 2.60 3.81 10.95
C ARG A 220 3.24 4.75 9.92
N TYR A 221 3.24 4.37 8.63
CA TYR A 221 3.92 5.15 7.57
C TYR A 221 5.43 5.39 7.82
N ALA A 222 6.11 4.59 8.63
CA ALA A 222 7.51 4.83 9.01
C ALA A 222 8.51 4.82 7.84
N LEU A 223 8.13 4.25 6.70
CA LEU A 223 8.91 4.34 5.46
C LEU A 223 8.83 5.73 4.80
N VAL A 224 7.77 6.51 5.03
CA VAL A 224 7.62 7.82 4.38
C VAL A 224 8.75 8.76 4.84
N GLY A 225 9.46 9.31 3.85
CA GLY A 225 10.62 10.18 4.07
C GLY A 225 11.96 9.45 4.20
N GLN A 226 11.99 8.12 4.15
CA GLN A 226 13.24 7.36 4.03
C GLN A 226 13.77 7.39 2.59
N PRO A 227 15.09 7.37 2.36
CA PRO A 227 15.66 7.38 1.00
C PRO A 227 15.22 6.17 0.16
N GLU A 228 15.02 5.02 0.79
CA GLU A 228 14.54 3.78 0.16
C GLU A 228 13.13 3.94 -0.41
N THR A 229 12.31 4.84 0.16
CA THR A 229 10.95 5.08 -0.31
C THR A 229 10.91 5.60 -1.73
N LEU A 230 11.91 6.36 -2.19
CA LEU A 230 11.95 6.82 -3.58
C LEU A 230 12.07 5.65 -4.56
N VAL A 231 12.86 4.63 -4.20
CA VAL A 231 13.04 3.40 -4.97
C VAL A 231 11.75 2.57 -4.94
N ILE A 232 11.14 2.41 -3.76
CA ILE A 232 9.90 1.65 -3.58
C ILE A 232 8.77 2.28 -4.41
N LEU A 233 8.60 3.60 -4.34
CA LEU A 233 7.57 4.31 -5.10
C LEU A 233 7.78 4.21 -6.62
N GLU A 234 9.02 4.32 -7.08
CA GLU A 234 9.33 4.13 -8.51
C GLU A 234 9.00 2.70 -8.96
N ARG A 235 9.42 1.69 -8.20
CA ARG A 235 9.11 0.28 -8.48
C ARG A 235 7.61 0.00 -8.40
N MET A 236 6.89 0.69 -7.53
CA MET A 236 5.44 0.54 -7.37
C MET A 236 4.67 1.08 -8.59
N GLU A 237 5.19 2.10 -9.27
CA GLU A 237 4.60 2.57 -10.53
C GLU A 237 5.03 1.75 -11.75
N THR A 238 6.30 1.31 -11.79
CA THR A 238 6.85 0.67 -12.99
C THR A 238 6.73 -0.85 -12.99
N LYS A 239 6.81 -1.49 -11.81
CA LYS A 239 6.82 -2.95 -11.60
C LYS A 239 6.01 -3.40 -10.35
N PRO A 240 4.76 -2.97 -10.15
CA PRO A 240 4.01 -3.22 -8.91
C PRO A 240 3.91 -4.71 -8.52
N PHE A 241 3.74 -5.60 -9.49
CA PHE A 241 3.60 -7.05 -9.22
C PHE A 241 4.91 -7.73 -8.84
N ALA A 242 6.04 -7.29 -9.40
CA ALA A 242 7.34 -7.81 -9.01
C ALA A 242 7.71 -7.34 -7.61
N LEU A 243 7.45 -6.05 -7.31
CA LEU A 243 7.64 -5.48 -5.99
C LEU A 243 6.83 -6.23 -4.93
N ARG A 244 5.52 -6.38 -5.13
CA ARG A 244 4.66 -7.08 -4.17
C ARG A 244 5.08 -8.54 -3.98
N SER A 245 5.38 -9.26 -5.06
CA SER A 245 5.81 -10.67 -4.97
C SER A 245 7.13 -10.85 -4.22
N HIS A 246 8.04 -9.89 -4.29
CA HIS A 246 9.33 -9.93 -3.58
C HIS A 246 9.18 -9.43 -2.13
N TRP A 247 8.27 -8.49 -1.90
CA TRP A 247 7.96 -7.93 -0.58
C TRP A 247 7.33 -8.96 0.35
N GLU A 248 6.25 -9.63 -0.08
CA GLU A 248 5.51 -10.64 0.70
C GLU A 248 6.40 -11.79 1.20
N LYS A 249 7.55 -12.02 0.53
CA LYS A 249 8.49 -13.08 0.91
C LYS A 249 9.45 -12.69 2.04
N LYS A 250 9.62 -11.40 2.30
CA LYS A 250 10.73 -10.89 3.11
C LYS A 250 10.35 -9.84 4.13
N LEU A 251 9.25 -9.12 3.93
CA LEU A 251 8.90 -7.92 4.70
C LEU A 251 7.43 -7.94 5.11
N GLU A 252 7.08 -7.12 6.09
CA GLU A 252 5.70 -6.95 6.56
C GLU A 252 4.85 -6.23 5.51
N ASP A 253 3.70 -6.83 5.15
CA ASP A 253 2.79 -6.30 4.12
C ASP A 253 2.23 -4.91 4.48
N ALA A 254 2.00 -4.66 5.78
CA ALA A 254 1.42 -3.42 6.29
C ALA A 254 2.23 -2.18 5.87
N LEU A 255 3.55 -2.31 5.75
CA LEU A 255 4.44 -1.21 5.35
C LEU A 255 4.29 -0.86 3.87
N LEU A 256 4.09 -1.85 3.00
CA LEU A 256 3.84 -1.61 1.58
C LEU A 256 2.41 -1.10 1.36
N ASP A 257 1.43 -1.65 2.07
CA ASP A 257 0.03 -1.24 1.99
C ASP A 257 -0.16 0.24 2.43
N ASP A 258 0.53 0.67 3.48
CA ASP A 258 0.53 2.08 3.91
C ASP A 258 1.13 3.00 2.84
N LEU A 259 2.24 2.61 2.21
CA LEU A 259 2.84 3.38 1.11
C LEU A 259 1.94 3.42 -0.13
N GLU A 260 1.30 2.31 -0.49
CA GLU A 260 0.36 2.25 -1.59
C GLU A 260 -0.87 3.12 -1.36
N PHE A 261 -1.39 3.12 -0.12
CA PHE A 261 -2.50 3.97 0.27
C PHE A 261 -2.11 5.45 0.19
N ALA A 262 -0.96 5.83 0.77
CA ALA A 262 -0.49 7.21 0.80
C ALA A 262 -0.09 7.72 -0.60
N TRP A 263 0.47 6.83 -1.43
CA TRP A 263 0.87 7.17 -2.78
C TRP A 263 -0.30 7.21 -3.75
N GLY A 264 -1.30 6.33 -3.62
CA GLY A 264 -2.33 5.97 -4.60
C GLY A 264 -2.96 7.07 -5.48
N PRO A 265 -3.67 6.70 -6.56
CA PRO A 265 -4.05 7.62 -7.63
C PRO A 265 -4.81 8.84 -7.10
N ARG A 266 -4.23 10.03 -7.29
CA ARG A 266 -4.90 11.30 -7.01
C ARG A 266 -5.94 11.58 -8.08
N ILE A 267 -7.21 11.28 -7.77
CA ILE A 267 -8.32 11.95 -8.43
C ILE A 267 -8.18 13.44 -8.08
N ARG A 268 -7.86 14.27 -9.08
CA ARG A 268 -7.75 15.71 -8.91
C ARG A 268 -9.05 16.24 -8.33
N HIS A 269 -9.03 16.69 -7.07
CA HIS A 269 -10.00 17.67 -6.61
C HIS A 269 -9.60 19.01 -7.23
N SER A 270 -10.03 19.25 -8.48
CA SER A 270 -10.11 20.61 -8.99
C SER A 270 -11.16 21.35 -8.15
N ARG A 271 -10.70 22.32 -7.37
CA ARG A 271 -11.57 23.41 -6.91
C ARG A 271 -12.04 24.23 -8.09
#